data_AF-A0A850HIN7-F1
#
_entry.id   AF-A0A850HIN7-F1
#
_cell.length_a   1.000
_cell.length_b   1.000
_cell.length_c   1.000
_cell.angle_alpha   90.00
_cell.angle_beta   90.00
_cell.angle_gamma   90.00
#
_symmetry.space_group_name_H-M   'P 1'
#
loop_
_entity.id
_entity.type
_entity.pdbx_description
1 polymer ?
#
loop_
_entity_poly.entity_id
_entity_poly.type
_entity_poly.pdbx_seq_one_letter_code
_entity_poly.pdbx_strand_id
1 'polypeptide(L)'
;MGSKDETVFVNYEKLNPKNQMGNGQLDELSQTYLELGKAYYEGGFEDPLPELIAFFDKITQLKQKKTERFCPNCGEKVAESAAFCRKCGHKLK
;
A
#
# COMPACT_ATOMS: atom_id res chain seq x y z
N MET A 1 24.29 -30.88 -7.81
CA MET A 1 22.87 -30.48 -7.65
C MET A 1 22.77 -29.01 -7.95
N GLY A 2 22.27 -28.68 -9.14
CA GLY A 2 22.21 -27.32 -9.64
C GLY A 2 20.82 -26.71 -9.49
N SER A 3 20.82 -25.44 -9.08
CA SER A 3 20.06 -24.35 -9.70
C SER A 3 18.56 -24.26 -9.39
N LYS A 4 18.16 -23.23 -8.63
CA LYS A 4 17.52 -21.99 -9.14
C LYS A 4 16.76 -21.27 -8.00
N ASP A 5 17.51 -20.63 -7.10
CA ASP A 5 16.95 -19.58 -6.23
C ASP A 5 17.02 -18.24 -7.00
N GLU A 6 16.31 -18.18 -8.13
CA GLU A 6 16.09 -16.91 -8.83
C GLU A 6 15.01 -16.15 -8.07
N THR A 7 15.47 -15.35 -7.12
CA THR A 7 14.66 -14.43 -6.35
C THR A 7 13.87 -13.53 -7.29
N VAL A 8 12.55 -13.46 -7.10
CA VAL A 8 11.73 -12.44 -7.74
C VAL A 8 12.19 -11.11 -7.13
N PHE A 9 12.98 -10.36 -7.89
CA PHE A 9 13.40 -9.01 -7.55
C PHE A 9 12.14 -8.16 -7.33
N VAL A 10 11.76 -7.96 -6.07
CA VAL A 10 10.93 -6.82 -5.69
C VAL A 10 11.71 -5.62 -6.18
N ASN A 11 11.14 -4.85 -7.10
CA ASN A 11 11.84 -3.69 -7.62
C ASN A 11 12.01 -2.68 -6.47
N TYR A 12 13.17 -2.72 -5.80
CA TYR A 12 13.56 -1.81 -4.73
C TYR A 12 13.53 -0.35 -5.22
N GLU A 13 13.57 -0.11 -6.54
CA GLU A 13 13.40 1.23 -7.11
C GLU A 13 11.98 1.79 -6.93
N LYS A 14 10.95 0.96 -6.69
CA LYS A 14 9.62 1.45 -6.28
C LYS A 14 9.53 1.81 -4.80
N LEU A 15 10.53 1.45 -3.99
CA LEU A 15 10.74 2.01 -2.66
C LEU A 15 11.54 3.31 -2.69
N ASN A 16 11.94 3.81 -3.87
CA ASN A 16 12.69 5.05 -4.00
C ASN A 16 11.86 6.25 -3.49
N PRO A 17 12.15 6.79 -2.30
CA PRO A 17 11.48 7.94 -1.71
C PRO A 17 12.15 9.22 -2.24
N LYS A 18 12.36 9.32 -3.56
CA LYS A 18 13.04 10.50 -4.14
C LYS A 18 12.26 11.81 -3.98
N ASN A 19 11.04 11.75 -3.43
CA ASN A 19 10.28 12.92 -3.03
C ASN A 19 9.62 12.71 -1.66
N GLN A 20 10.40 12.50 -0.59
CA GLN A 20 10.24 13.22 0.69
C GLN A 20 11.20 12.72 1.76
N MET A 21 12.03 13.66 2.19
CA MET A 21 12.90 13.68 3.37
C MET A 21 12.25 13.04 4.61
N GLY A 22 12.78 11.90 5.07
CA GLY A 22 12.35 11.26 6.33
C GLY A 22 13.15 10.01 6.66
N ASN A 23 13.56 9.87 7.93
CA ASN A 23 14.28 8.73 8.50
C ASN A 23 13.69 7.38 8.03
N GLY A 24 14.57 6.38 7.81
CA GLY A 24 14.26 5.07 7.23
C GLY A 24 13.32 4.18 8.04
N GLN A 25 12.07 4.61 8.20
CA GLN A 25 11.00 3.86 8.81
C GLN A 25 9.99 3.52 7.71
N LEU A 26 9.89 2.23 7.37
CA LEU A 26 8.87 1.71 6.47
C LEU A 26 7.49 2.02 7.05
N ASP A 27 6.58 2.56 6.24
CA ASP A 27 5.22 2.81 6.67
C ASP A 27 4.46 1.48 6.90
N GLU A 28 3.46 1.52 7.79
CA GLU A 28 2.70 0.34 8.24
C GLU A 28 2.10 -0.47 7.06
N LEU A 29 1.70 0.22 5.99
CA LEU A 29 1.23 -0.42 4.75
C LEU A 29 2.34 -1.23 4.07
N SER A 30 3.52 -0.64 3.92
CA SER A 30 4.69 -1.29 3.31
C SER A 30 5.16 -2.50 4.13
N GLN A 31 5.14 -2.39 5.47
CA GLN A 31 5.45 -3.51 6.35
C GLN A 31 4.47 -4.68 6.16
N THR A 32 3.17 -4.38 6.07
CA THR A 32 2.13 -5.41 5.87
C THR A 32 2.29 -6.14 4.54
N TYR A 33 2.69 -5.44 3.46
CA TYR A 33 2.99 -6.09 2.17
C TYR A 33 4.19 -7.04 2.24
N LEU A 34 5.23 -6.68 3.02
CA LEU A 34 6.41 -7.52 3.19
C LEU A 34 6.08 -8.80 3.97
N GLU A 35 5.33 -8.68 5.06
CA GLU A 35 4.88 -9.83 5.86
C GLU A 35 4.01 -10.78 5.05
N LEU A 36 3.07 -10.24 4.27
CA LEU A 36 2.22 -11.04 3.36
C LEU A 36 3.06 -11.86 2.38
N GLY A 37 4.03 -11.23 1.71
CA GLY A 37 4.90 -11.90 0.75
C GLY A 37 5.75 -13.01 1.40
N LYS A 38 6.24 -12.77 2.62
CA LYS A 38 6.97 -13.77 3.40
C LYS A 38 6.09 -14.96 3.76
N ALA A 39 4.90 -14.72 4.31
CA ALA A 39 3.96 -15.78 4.68
C ALA A 39 3.51 -16.61 3.47
N TYR A 40 3.30 -15.95 2.32
CA TYR A 40 2.98 -16.62 1.06
C TYR A 40 4.11 -17.55 0.60
N TYR A 41 5.36 -17.11 0.66
CA TYR A 41 6.52 -17.89 0.23
C TYR A 41 6.82 -19.08 1.16
N GLU A 42 6.83 -18.85 2.48
CA GLU A 42 7.12 -19.89 3.48
C GLU A 42 6.02 -20.94 3.58
N GLY A 43 4.79 -20.57 3.21
CA GLY A 43 3.60 -21.41 3.31
C GLY A 43 3.51 -22.57 2.30
N GLY A 44 4.29 -22.56 1.22
CA GLY A 44 4.38 -23.69 0.27
C GLY A 44 3.06 -24.13 -0.38
N PHE A 45 2.10 -23.22 -0.56
CA PHE A 45 0.70 -23.58 -0.86
C PHE A 45 0.41 -23.86 -2.35
N GLU A 46 -0.15 -25.03 -2.64
CA GLU A 46 -0.87 -25.35 -3.89
C GLU A 46 -2.33 -24.83 -3.88
N ASP A 47 -2.86 -24.38 -2.74
CA ASP A 47 -4.21 -23.77 -2.62
C ASP A 47 -4.16 -22.61 -1.60
N PRO A 48 -4.60 -21.38 -1.94
CA PRO A 48 -4.35 -20.18 -1.13
C PRO A 48 -5.00 -20.28 0.26
N LEU A 49 -4.15 -20.29 1.29
CA LEU A 49 -4.53 -20.55 2.67
C LEU A 49 -5.37 -19.39 3.27
N PRO A 50 -6.44 -19.68 4.04
CA PRO A 50 -7.27 -18.69 4.74
C PRO A 50 -6.52 -17.63 5.56
N GLU A 51 -5.28 -17.90 5.97
CA GLU A 51 -4.46 -17.00 6.79
C GLU A 51 -4.02 -15.73 6.06
N LEU A 52 -3.93 -15.76 4.72
CA LEU A 52 -3.56 -14.58 3.93
C LEU A 52 -4.70 -13.54 3.86
N ILE A 53 -5.94 -13.95 4.13
CA ILE A 53 -7.12 -13.09 4.11
C ILE A 53 -6.95 -11.92 5.07
N ALA A 54 -6.42 -12.17 6.27
CA ALA A 54 -6.20 -11.14 7.28
C ALA A 54 -5.24 -10.04 6.79
N PHE A 55 -4.20 -10.41 6.05
CA PHE A 55 -3.26 -9.46 5.46
C PHE A 55 -3.92 -8.62 4.35
N PHE A 56 -4.76 -9.22 3.50
CA PHE A 56 -5.49 -8.49 2.47
C PHE A 56 -6.49 -7.48 3.07
N ASP A 57 -7.20 -7.85 4.12
CA ASP A 57 -8.10 -6.96 4.85
C ASP A 57 -7.34 -5.79 5.47
N LYS A 58 -6.21 -6.07 6.14
CA LYS A 58 -5.36 -5.04 6.74
C LYS A 58 -4.81 -4.07 5.69
N ILE A 59 -4.35 -4.58 4.55
CA ILE A 59 -3.89 -3.76 3.42
C ILE A 59 -5.01 -2.86 2.89
N THR A 60 -6.22 -3.41 2.74
CA THR A 60 -7.39 -2.68 2.24
C THR A 60 -7.75 -1.51 3.17
N GLN A 61 -7.78 -1.76 4.48
CA GLN A 61 -8.04 -0.73 5.49
C GLN A 61 -6.96 0.37 5.48
N LEU A 62 -5.68 -0.01 5.46
CA LEU A 62 -4.57 0.95 5.45
C LEU A 62 -4.55 1.80 4.18
N LYS A 63 -4.87 1.21 3.02
CA LYS A 63 -5.01 1.97 1.77
C LYS A 63 -6.16 2.96 1.82
N GLN A 64 -7.32 2.58 2.34
CA GLN A 64 -8.46 3.48 2.44
C GLN A 64 -8.14 4.66 3.35
N LYS A 65 -7.59 4.40 4.55
CA LYS A 65 -7.25 5.42 5.55
C LYS A 65 -6.24 6.45 5.05
N LYS A 66 -5.22 6.01 4.31
CA LYS A 66 -4.17 6.91 3.77
C LYS A 66 -4.69 7.84 2.66
N THR A 67 -5.79 7.49 2.00
CA THR A 67 -6.35 8.25 0.86
C THR A 67 -7.44 9.26 1.23
N GLU A 68 -7.78 9.37 2.52
CA GLU A 68 -8.79 10.29 3.02
C GLU A 68 -8.21 11.72 3.08
N ARG A 69 -8.61 12.58 2.15
CA ARG A 69 -8.35 14.02 2.21
C ARG A 69 -9.65 14.74 2.45
N PHE A 70 -9.59 15.97 2.98
CA PHE A 70 -10.76 16.81 3.18
C PHE A 70 -10.63 18.08 2.35
N CYS A 71 -11.75 18.54 1.81
CA CYS A 71 -11.78 19.78 1.06
C CYS A 71 -11.52 20.95 2.02
N PRO A 72 -10.52 21.81 1.76
CA PRO A 72 -10.19 22.93 2.64
C PRO A 72 -11.29 24.01 2.69
N ASN A 73 -12.18 24.03 1.69
CA ASN A 73 -13.24 25.04 1.59
C ASN A 73 -14.55 24.62 2.28
N CYS A 74 -14.95 23.35 2.20
CA CYS A 74 -16.25 22.89 2.73
C CYS A 74 -16.16 21.72 3.72
N GLY A 75 -14.97 21.19 3.98
CA GLY A 75 -14.75 20.07 4.89
C GLY A 75 -15.22 18.72 4.37
N GLU A 76 -15.65 18.60 3.11
CA GLU A 76 -16.11 17.34 2.54
C GLU A 76 -14.96 16.36 2.30
N LYS A 77 -15.20 15.07 2.56
CA LYS A 77 -14.23 14.02 2.26
C LYS A 77 -14.02 13.93 0.74
N VAL A 78 -12.78 14.04 0.31
CA VAL A 78 -12.35 14.06 -1.09
C VAL A 78 -11.28 13.01 -1.30
N ALA A 79 -11.38 12.28 -2.41
CA ALA A 79 -10.38 11.30 -2.78
C ALA A 79 -9.04 11.98 -3.07
N GLU A 80 -7.93 11.32 -2.76
CA GLU A 80 -6.59 11.80 -3.04
C GLU A 80 -6.36 12.18 -4.52
N SER A 81 -7.01 11.49 -5.45
CA SER A 81 -6.96 11.75 -6.90
C SER A 81 -8.00 12.74 -7.40
N ALA A 82 -8.86 13.30 -6.54
CA ALA A 82 -9.91 14.22 -6.95
C ALA A 82 -9.31 15.59 -7.36
N ALA A 83 -9.55 16.00 -8.61
CA ALA A 83 -9.14 17.32 -9.09
C ALA A 83 -10.02 18.46 -8.55
N PHE A 84 -11.28 18.15 -8.21
CA PHE A 84 -12.28 19.09 -7.72
C PHE A 84 -13.12 18.46 -6.62
N CYS A 85 -13.59 19.29 -5.68
CA CYS A 85 -14.55 18.87 -4.68
C CYS A 85 -15.92 18.65 -5.33
N ARG A 86 -16.49 17.44 -5.17
CA ARG A 86 -17.81 17.10 -5.73
C ARG A 86 -18.97 17.85 -5.06
N LYS A 87 -18.75 18.44 -3.88
CA LYS A 87 -19.76 19.17 -3.11
C LYS A 87 -19.74 20.67 -3.39
N CYS A 88 -18.59 21.33 -3.29
CA CYS A 88 -18.49 22.78 -3.43
C CYS A 88 -17.82 23.26 -4.73
N GLY A 89 -17.32 22.34 -5.56
CA GLY A 89 -16.65 22.69 -6.82
C GLY A 89 -15.23 23.25 -6.65
N HIS A 90 -14.71 23.38 -5.42
CA HIS A 90 -13.37 23.89 -5.17
C HIS A 90 -12.30 23.01 -5.83
N LYS A 91 -11.34 23.61 -6.51
CA LYS A 91 -10.23 22.92 -7.16
C LYS A 91 -9.22 22.47 -6.10
N LEU A 92 -8.94 21.16 -6.05
CA LEU A 92 -8.07 20.54 -5.04
C LEU A 92 -6.63 20.33 -5.54
N LYS A 93 -6.36 20.69 -6.79
CA LYS A 93 -5.12 20.47 -7.52
C LYS A 93 -4.44 21.77 -7.90
#